data_AF-A0A6M3J1C0-F1
#
_entry.id   AF-A0A6M3J1C0-F1
#
_cell.length_a   1.000
_cell.length_b   1.000
_cell.length_c   1.000
_cell.angle_alpha   90.00
_cell.angle_beta   90.00
_cell.angle_gamma   90.00
#
_symmetry.space_group_name_H-M   'P 1'
#
loop_
_entity.id
_entity.type
_entity.pdbx_description
1 polymer ?
#
loop_
_entity_poly.entity_id
_entity_poly.type
_entity_poly.pdbx_seq_one_letter_code
_entity_poly.pdbx_strand_id
1 'polypeptide(L)'
;MISRWKVIMTDSRESAFAEGKFSLKYIKGNITKAKKETLGIMVFDTKRNAEAFLHCSIYCRGQKIIRVLPIGKGKRPKYIAENCSALGIQRFYNPLKVIFGGVPPNGTICYSAVRVMD
;
A
#
# COMPACT_ATOMS: atom_id res chain seq x y z
N MET A 1 18.20 -8.51 -2.52
CA MET A 1 17.03 -7.65 -2.21
C MET A 1 15.87 -8.54 -1.79
N ILE A 2 15.21 -8.23 -0.68
CA ILE A 2 14.11 -9.04 -0.14
C ILE A 2 12.79 -8.61 -0.79
N SER A 3 12.04 -9.56 -1.36
CA SER A 3 10.71 -9.30 -1.91
C SER A 3 9.70 -8.91 -0.85
N ARG A 4 8.69 -8.15 -1.25
CA ARG A 4 7.57 -7.69 -0.42
C ARG A 4 6.24 -8.04 -1.07
N TRP A 5 5.16 -7.87 -0.33
CA TRP A 5 3.83 -8.29 -0.76
C TRP A 5 2.91 -7.09 -0.86
N LYS A 6 2.25 -6.93 -2.00
CA LYS A 6 1.32 -5.83 -2.27
C LYS A 6 -0.07 -6.40 -2.52
N VAL A 7 -1.07 -5.79 -1.90
CA VAL A 7 -2.47 -6.12 -2.15
C VAL A 7 -3.02 -5.19 -3.22
N ILE A 8 -3.64 -5.76 -4.25
CA ILE A 8 -4.22 -5.07 -5.39
C ILE A 8 -5.60 -5.61 -5.73
N MET A 9 -6.39 -4.86 -6.48
CA MET A 9 -7.60 -5.36 -7.12
C MET A 9 -7.24 -6.38 -8.21
N THR A 10 -7.95 -7.50 -8.27
CA THR A 10 -7.69 -8.61 -9.21
C THR A 10 -7.81 -8.15 -10.66
N ASP A 11 -8.88 -7.43 -10.98
CA ASP A 11 -9.26 -7.09 -12.35
C ASP A 11 -8.54 -5.83 -12.85
N SER A 12 -8.62 -4.74 -12.11
CA SER A 12 -7.99 -3.46 -12.51
C SER A 12 -6.48 -3.41 -12.26
N ARG A 13 -5.96 -4.32 -11.41
CA ARG A 13 -4.59 -4.30 -10.88
C ARG A 13 -4.22 -3.00 -10.16
N GLU A 14 -5.21 -2.30 -9.65
CA GLU A 14 -5.04 -1.07 -8.88
C GLU A 14 -4.78 -1.35 -7.39
N SER A 15 -4.36 -0.33 -6.65
CA SER A 15 -4.17 -0.45 -5.20
C SER A 15 -5.50 -0.77 -4.53
N ALA A 16 -5.58 -1.82 -3.72
CA ALA A 16 -6.82 -2.19 -3.03
C ALA A 16 -7.25 -1.22 -1.92
N PHE A 17 -6.41 -0.23 -1.62
CA PHE A 17 -6.54 0.67 -0.46
C PHE A 17 -6.13 2.11 -0.81
N ALA A 18 -6.03 2.43 -2.10
CA ALA A 18 -5.80 3.80 -2.54
C ALA A 18 -6.82 4.17 -3.62
N GLU A 19 -7.40 5.36 -3.52
CA GLU A 19 -8.43 5.84 -4.42
C GLU A 19 -7.95 7.04 -5.24
N GLY A 20 -8.67 7.31 -6.33
CA GLY A 20 -8.46 8.46 -7.21
C GLY A 20 -6.99 8.59 -7.62
N LYS A 21 -6.41 9.77 -7.36
CA LYS A 21 -5.06 10.10 -7.82
C LYS A 21 -3.95 9.28 -7.16
N PHE A 22 -4.22 8.53 -6.08
CA PHE A 22 -3.23 7.66 -5.41
C PHE A 22 -3.45 6.18 -5.70
N SER A 23 -4.56 5.83 -6.37
CA SER A 23 -4.76 4.50 -6.93
C SER A 23 -3.74 4.29 -8.05
N LEU A 24 -2.68 3.55 -7.73
CA LEU A 24 -1.66 3.18 -8.70
C LEU A 24 -1.95 1.79 -9.26
N LYS A 25 -1.64 1.60 -10.54
CA LYS A 25 -1.73 0.30 -11.23
C LYS A 25 -0.39 -0.45 -11.16
N TYR A 26 -0.45 -1.74 -10.90
CA TYR A 26 0.74 -2.59 -10.73
C TYR A 26 0.82 -3.61 -11.86
N ILE A 27 1.52 -3.26 -12.92
CA ILE A 27 1.70 -4.11 -14.10
C ILE A 27 3.01 -4.89 -13.95
N LYS A 28 2.99 -6.22 -14.16
CA LYS A 28 4.16 -7.09 -14.07
C LYS A 28 5.33 -6.52 -14.90
N GLY A 29 6.54 -6.53 -14.34
CA GLY A 29 7.75 -6.01 -14.96
C GLY A 29 7.95 -4.49 -14.81
N ASN A 30 6.88 -3.72 -14.56
CA ASN A 30 6.97 -2.28 -14.46
C ASN A 30 7.44 -1.82 -13.08
N ILE A 31 8.00 -0.61 -13.05
CA ILE A 31 8.26 0.13 -11.82
C ILE A 31 7.09 1.07 -11.56
N THR A 32 6.38 0.81 -10.46
CA THR A 32 5.35 1.71 -9.95
C THR A 32 5.99 2.66 -8.95
N LYS A 33 5.79 3.97 -9.13
CA LYS A 33 6.34 5.02 -8.26
C LYS A 33 5.23 5.66 -7.43
N ALA A 34 5.47 5.86 -6.15
CA ALA A 34 4.60 6.68 -5.31
C ALA A 34 4.58 8.12 -5.83
N LYS A 35 3.50 8.85 -5.56
CA LYS A 35 3.49 10.31 -5.79
C LYS A 35 4.51 10.99 -4.87
N LYS A 36 4.96 12.18 -5.25
CA LYS A 36 5.78 13.01 -4.36
C LYS A 36 4.98 13.39 -3.10
N GLU A 37 5.69 13.61 -2.00
CA GLU A 37 5.14 14.01 -0.68
C GLU A 37 4.32 12.93 0.05
N THR A 38 4.30 11.72 -0.53
CA THR A 38 3.69 10.52 0.00
C THR A 38 4.60 9.77 0.99
N LEU A 39 4.03 9.07 1.98
CA LEU A 39 4.70 8.02 2.77
C LEU A 39 5.27 6.89 1.90
N GLY A 40 4.69 6.64 0.73
CA GLY A 40 5.13 5.67 -0.26
C GLY A 40 4.07 4.61 -0.60
N ILE A 41 4.46 3.67 -1.45
CA ILE A 41 3.70 2.46 -1.75
C ILE A 41 3.75 1.55 -0.52
N MET A 42 2.62 1.43 0.18
CA MET A 42 2.45 0.44 1.24
C MET A 42 2.53 -0.98 0.67
N VAL A 43 3.34 -1.80 1.33
CA VAL A 43 3.55 -3.24 1.13
C VAL A 43 3.68 -3.92 2.49
N PHE A 44 3.66 -5.25 2.50
CA PHE A 44 3.85 -6.09 3.67
C PHE A 44 5.19 -6.81 3.62
N ASP A 45 5.83 -6.96 4.77
CA ASP A 45 7.10 -7.68 4.90
C ASP A 45 6.98 -9.19 4.70
N THR A 46 5.83 -9.77 5.03
CA THR A 46 5.52 -11.19 4.84
C THR A 46 4.20 -11.38 4.11
N LYS A 47 4.05 -12.53 3.44
CA LYS A 47 2.82 -12.90 2.73
C LYS A 47 1.67 -13.07 3.72
N ARG A 48 1.95 -13.71 4.87
CA ARG A 48 1.00 -13.90 5.97
C ARG A 48 0.40 -12.59 6.46
N ASN A 49 1.20 -11.53 6.58
CA ASN A 49 0.71 -10.21 6.97
C ASN A 49 -0.23 -9.60 5.91
N ALA A 50 0.06 -9.80 4.62
CA ALA A 50 -0.83 -9.39 3.54
C ALA A 50 -2.12 -10.22 3.48
N GLU A 51 -2.05 -11.52 3.75
CA GLU A 51 -3.20 -12.43 3.84
C GLU A 51 -4.08 -12.05 5.03
N ALA A 52 -3.50 -11.86 6.21
CA ALA A 52 -4.22 -11.41 7.40
C ALA A 52 -4.94 -10.07 7.15
N PHE A 53 -4.28 -9.13 6.47
CA PHE A 53 -4.90 -7.88 6.06
C PHE A 53 -6.11 -8.08 5.13
N LEU A 54 -6.00 -8.98 4.13
CA LEU A 54 -7.11 -9.31 3.24
C LEU A 54 -8.32 -9.86 4.00
N HIS A 55 -8.09 -10.81 4.92
CA HIS A 55 -9.15 -11.46 5.69
C HIS A 55 -9.90 -10.52 6.63
N CYS A 56 -9.24 -9.48 7.14
CA CYS A 56 -9.86 -8.46 7.98
C CYS A 56 -10.59 -7.36 7.18
N SER A 57 -10.40 -7.28 5.86
CA SER A 57 -11.04 -6.25 5.05
C SER A 57 -12.48 -6.69 4.70
N ILE A 58 -13.46 -5.81 4.91
CA ILE A 58 -14.84 -6.01 4.43
C ILE A 58 -14.94 -6.14 2.88
N TYR A 59 -13.83 -5.93 2.16
CA TYR A 59 -13.72 -5.96 0.70
C TYR A 59 -12.94 -7.18 0.17
N CYS A 60 -13.03 -8.35 0.84
CA CYS A 60 -12.32 -9.58 0.43
C CYS A 60 -12.55 -9.99 -1.04
N ARG A 61 -13.67 -9.59 -1.67
CA ARG A 61 -13.99 -9.97 -3.05
C ARG A 61 -13.22 -9.09 -4.05
N GLY A 62 -12.55 -9.75 -4.99
CA GLY A 62 -11.87 -9.08 -6.11
C GLY A 62 -10.50 -8.50 -5.76
N GLN A 63 -9.84 -8.99 -4.72
CA GLN A 63 -8.46 -8.59 -4.35
C GLN A 63 -7.50 -9.77 -4.45
N LYS A 64 -6.22 -9.49 -4.72
CA LYS A 64 -5.14 -10.47 -4.73
C LYS A 64 -3.84 -9.90 -4.20
N ILE A 65 -2.95 -10.80 -3.79
CA ILE A 65 -1.60 -10.46 -3.35
C ILE A 65 -0.64 -10.70 -4.51
N ILE A 66 0.20 -9.70 -4.80
CA ILE A 66 1.31 -9.80 -5.73
C ILE A 66 2.64 -9.57 -5.01
N ARG A 67 3.70 -10.10 -5.59
CA ARG A 67 5.07 -9.89 -5.13
C ARG A 67 5.69 -8.70 -5.84
N VAL A 68 6.43 -7.91 -5.07
CA VAL A 68 7.11 -6.72 -5.56
C VAL A 68 8.54 -6.64 -4.98
N LEU A 69 9.45 -6.04 -5.75
CA LEU A 69 10.78 -5.68 -5.26
C LEU A 69 10.79 -4.20 -4.86
N PRO A 70 11.04 -3.89 -3.58
CA PRO A 70 11.10 -2.51 -3.13
C PRO A 70 12.31 -1.77 -3.67
N ILE A 71 12.14 -0.48 -3.98
CA ILE A 71 13.19 0.43 -4.43
C ILE A 71 13.25 1.60 -3.45
N GLY A 72 14.46 1.86 -2.92
CA GLY A 72 14.70 2.89 -1.91
C GLY A 72 14.59 2.40 -0.46
N LYS A 73 14.77 3.32 0.49
CA LYS A 73 14.72 3.04 1.93
C LYS A 73 13.27 2.86 2.39
N GLY A 74 12.99 1.72 3.03
CA GLY A 74 11.67 1.44 3.60
C GLY A 74 11.37 2.31 4.81
N LYS A 75 10.11 2.75 4.94
CA LYS A 75 9.61 3.51 6.08
C LYS A 75 8.48 2.73 6.76
N ARG A 76 8.56 2.53 8.08
CA ARG A 76 7.47 1.93 8.85
C ARG A 76 6.64 3.06 9.47
N PRO A 77 5.41 3.31 8.98
CA PRO A 77 4.56 4.31 9.61
C PRO A 77 4.21 3.87 11.04
N LYS A 78 4.08 4.84 11.95
CA LYS A 78 3.54 4.59 13.31
C LYS A 78 2.03 4.77 13.38
N TYR A 79 1.49 5.58 12.47
CA TYR A 79 0.08 5.97 12.41
C TYR A 79 -0.38 5.99 10.96
N ILE A 80 -1.65 5.64 10.73
CA ILE A 80 -2.31 5.70 9.41
C ILE A 80 -3.67 6.39 9.54
N ALA A 81 -4.14 7.00 8.45
CA ALA A 81 -5.46 7.62 8.42
C ALA A 81 -6.56 6.58 8.70
N GLU A 82 -7.39 6.84 9.70
CA GLU A 82 -8.36 5.89 10.29
C GLU A 82 -9.59 5.64 9.41
N ASN A 83 -9.88 6.53 8.46
CA ASN A 83 -11.02 6.41 7.54
C ASN A 83 -10.52 6.37 6.09
N CYS A 84 -10.58 5.20 5.45
CA CYS A 84 -10.35 5.01 4.01
C CYS A 84 -11.51 5.57 3.16
N SER A 85 -11.88 6.84 3.33
CA SER A 85 -12.58 7.59 2.29
C SER A 85 -11.54 8.25 1.37
N ALA A 86 -11.93 8.65 0.16
CA ALA A 86 -11.09 9.38 -0.80
C ALA A 86 -10.30 10.56 -0.19
N LEU A 87 -10.82 11.14 0.90
CA LEU A 87 -10.20 12.20 1.71
C LEU A 87 -9.13 11.68 2.69
N GLY A 88 -9.25 10.48 3.25
CA GLY A 88 -8.29 9.89 4.19
C GLY A 88 -7.01 9.40 3.50
N ILE A 89 -7.12 8.80 2.32
CA ILE A 89 -5.96 8.40 1.50
C ILE A 89 -5.22 9.63 0.95
N GLN A 90 -5.93 10.71 0.62
CA GLN A 90 -5.32 12.01 0.29
C GLN A 90 -4.42 12.55 1.42
N ARG A 91 -4.75 12.22 2.67
CA ARG A 91 -4.11 12.76 3.88
C ARG A 91 -3.03 11.86 4.47
N PHE A 92 -2.91 10.60 4.03
CA PHE A 92 -1.75 9.73 4.32
C PHE A 92 -0.42 10.29 3.78
N TYR A 93 -0.51 11.32 2.94
CA TYR A 93 0.56 11.86 2.12
C TYR A 93 0.76 13.37 2.29
N ASN A 94 0.36 13.93 3.44
CA ASN A 94 0.53 15.34 3.75
C ASN A 94 1.17 15.51 5.14
N PRO A 95 2.29 16.21 5.30
CA PRO A 95 2.99 16.38 6.59
C PRO A 95 2.30 17.33 7.59
N LEU A 96 1.14 17.88 7.27
CA LEU A 96 0.43 18.79 8.18
C LEU A 96 -0.31 18.02 9.29
N LYS A 97 0.21 18.20 10.52
CA LYS A 97 -0.37 17.99 11.86
C LYS A 97 -1.88 17.64 11.92
N VAL A 98 -2.24 16.42 11.55
CA VAL A 98 -3.49 15.81 11.98
C VAL A 98 -3.12 14.44 12.50
N ILE A 99 -3.31 14.24 13.80
CA ILE A 99 -3.07 12.96 14.46
C ILE A 99 -4.03 11.95 13.84
N PHE A 100 -3.49 11.00 13.09
CA PHE A 100 -4.24 9.92 12.47
C PHE A 100 -4.35 8.78 13.49
N GLY A 101 -5.57 8.40 13.91
CA GLY A 101 -5.80 7.48 15.04
C GLY A 101 -5.60 5.99 14.77
N GLY A 102 -5.40 5.58 13.52
CA GLY A 102 -5.29 4.17 13.14
C GLY A 102 -3.88 3.59 13.31
N VAL A 103 -3.80 2.34 13.80
CA VAL A 103 -2.56 1.56 13.82
C VAL A 103 -2.35 0.92 12.44
N PRO A 104 -1.15 1.04 11.82
CA PRO A 104 -0.88 0.35 10.57
C PRO A 104 -1.02 -1.16 10.72
N PRO A 105 -1.54 -1.87 9.71
CA PRO A 105 -1.52 -3.33 9.68
C PRO A 105 -0.11 -3.88 9.95
N ASN A 106 -0.05 -5.01 10.66
CA ASN A 106 1.22 -5.64 11.01
C ASN A 106 2.10 -5.86 9.77
N GLY A 107 3.39 -5.58 9.92
CA GLY A 107 4.36 -5.77 8.85
C GLY A 107 4.32 -4.73 7.73
N THR A 108 3.54 -3.65 7.88
CA THR A 108 3.48 -2.56 6.91
C THR A 108 4.84 -1.87 6.75
N ILE A 109 5.25 -1.68 5.49
CA ILE A 109 6.41 -0.88 5.09
C ILE A 109 6.02 -0.07 3.85
N CYS A 110 6.41 1.19 3.78
CA CYS A 110 6.22 2.04 2.61
C CYS A 110 7.55 2.27 1.87
N TYR A 111 7.51 2.25 0.54
CA TYR A 111 8.67 2.50 -0.34
C TYR A 111 8.35 3.56 -1.39
N SER A 112 9.36 4.30 -1.86
CA SER A 112 9.16 5.34 -2.89
C SER A 112 8.79 4.75 -4.24
N ALA A 113 9.25 3.54 -4.54
CA ALA A 113 8.86 2.78 -5.71
C ALA A 113 8.96 1.28 -5.47
N VAL A 114 8.29 0.51 -6.31
CA VAL A 114 8.41 -0.95 -6.34
C VAL A 114 8.46 -1.44 -7.78
N ARG A 115 9.26 -2.47 -8.06
CA ARG A 115 9.16 -3.25 -9.30
C ARG A 115 8.19 -4.40 -9.09
N VAL A 116 7.23 -4.56 -9.99
CA VAL A 116 6.20 -5.60 -9.90
C VAL A 116 6.75 -6.91 -10.46
N MET A 117 6.69 -8.00 -9.69
CA MET A 117 7.27 -9.29 -10.09
C MET A 117 6.24 -10.26 -10.66
N ASP A 118 4.98 -10.19 -10.20
CA ASP A 118 3.88 -11.08 -10.60
C ASP A 118 2.87 -10.42 -11.54
#